data_AF-A0A414NGK0-F1
#
_entry.id   AF-A0A414NGK0-F1
#
_cell.length_a   1.000
_cell.length_b   1.000
_cell.length_c   1.000
_cell.angle_alpha   90.00
_cell.angle_beta   90.00
_cell.angle_gamma   90.00
#
_symmetry.space_group_name_H-M   'P 1'
#
loop_
_entity.id
_entity.type
_entity.pdbx_description
1 polymer ?
#
loop_
_entity_poly.entity_id
_entity_poly.type
_entity_poly.pdbx_seq_one_letter_code
_entity_poly.pdbx_strand_id
1 'polypeptide(L)'
;MKLILLQGGGADYPVGILDDIRVDFVHYQSFDEAVAKWNMRLKRVDLDNAFFVMTERDGCTYDDLIAFDNLPYQNKVVFVSKPMPEISSAFYDPSFPIEAGEVGVLSDYTSKLSGRRYLDAFDYVGFLNGDGTRARSLS
;
A
#
# COMPACT_ATOMS: atom_id res chain seq x y z
N MET A 1 -7.79 8.24 19.51
CA MET A 1 -7.58 6.92 18.89
C MET A 1 -6.56 6.14 19.72
N LYS A 2 -6.82 4.86 20.03
CA LYS A 2 -5.91 4.00 20.81
C LYS A 2 -5.78 2.65 20.10
N LEU A 3 -4.55 2.20 19.87
CA LEU A 3 -4.29 0.87 19.34
C LEU A 3 -4.47 -0.17 20.45
N ILE A 4 -5.28 -1.20 20.20
CA ILE A 4 -5.61 -2.25 21.17
C ILE A 4 -5.15 -3.59 20.60
N LEU A 5 -4.51 -4.43 21.43
CA LEU A 5 -4.09 -5.77 21.04
C LEU A 5 -5.30 -6.64 20.73
N LEU A 6 -5.30 -7.27 19.56
CA LEU A 6 -6.24 -8.34 19.22
C LEU A 6 -5.68 -9.68 19.76
N GLN A 7 -6.29 -10.18 20.84
CA GLN A 7 -5.95 -11.49 21.43
C GLN A 7 -6.55 -12.62 20.58
N GLY A 8 -5.80 -13.70 20.34
CA GLY A 8 -6.34 -14.94 19.76
C GLY A 8 -6.30 -15.05 18.23
N GLY A 9 -5.58 -14.18 17.52
CA GLY A 9 -5.22 -14.43 16.12
C GLY A 9 -4.12 -15.48 16.05
N GLY A 10 -4.33 -16.60 15.36
CA GLY A 10 -3.34 -17.67 15.19
C GLY A 10 -2.12 -17.30 14.32
N ALA A 11 -1.70 -16.03 14.35
CA ALA A 11 -0.58 -15.50 13.61
C ALA A 11 0.66 -15.39 14.52
N ASP A 12 1.85 -15.60 13.93
CA ASP A 12 3.14 -15.52 14.64
C ASP A 12 3.61 -14.07 14.90
N TYR A 13 2.73 -13.09 14.72
CA TYR A 13 3.01 -11.67 14.87
C TYR A 13 1.88 -10.94 15.62
N PRO A 14 2.18 -9.80 16.28
CA PRO A 14 1.17 -9.00 16.96
C PRO A 14 0.15 -8.41 15.98
N VAL A 15 -1.11 -8.39 16.40
CA VAL A 15 -2.19 -7.73 15.66
C VAL A 15 -2.81 -6.66 16.53
N GLY A 16 -2.98 -5.46 15.99
CA GLY A 16 -3.65 -4.35 16.64
C GLY A 16 -4.96 -4.00 15.95
N ILE A 17 -5.90 -3.44 16.72
CA ILE A 17 -7.10 -2.78 16.22
C ILE A 17 -7.02 -1.29 16.56
N LEU A 18 -7.27 -0.45 15.56
CA LEU A 18 -7.41 0.99 15.68
C LEU A 18 -8.82 1.37 15.24
N ASP A 19 -9.69 1.61 16.21
CA ASP A 19 -11.14 1.74 16.01
C ASP A 19 -11.73 0.50 15.33
N ASP A 20 -12.03 0.53 14.03
CA ASP A 20 -12.50 -0.60 13.21
C ASP A 20 -11.43 -1.16 12.25
N ILE A 21 -10.22 -0.59 12.26
CA ILE A 21 -9.13 -0.96 11.35
C ILE A 21 -8.21 -1.99 12.00
N ARG A 22 -7.99 -3.12 11.31
CA ARG A 22 -6.99 -4.13 11.68
C ARG A 22 -5.60 -3.74 11.15
N VAL A 23 -4.58 -3.89 12.00
CA VAL A 23 -3.18 -3.61 11.67
C VAL A 23 -2.32 -4.82 12.05
N ASP A 24 -1.68 -5.45 11.06
CA ASP A 24 -0.84 -6.62 11.22
C ASP A 24 0.65 -6.23 11.32
N PHE A 25 1.27 -6.49 12.48
CA PHE A 25 2.64 -6.07 12.79
C PHE A 25 3.67 -7.16 12.47
N VAL A 26 3.72 -7.59 11.20
CA VAL A 26 4.44 -8.79 10.71
C VAL A 26 5.95 -8.86 10.99
N HIS A 27 6.58 -7.76 11.40
CA HIS A 27 8.03 -7.67 11.66
C HIS A 27 8.40 -7.51 13.14
N TYR A 28 7.43 -7.54 14.04
CA TYR A 28 7.67 -7.33 15.47
C TYR A 28 7.33 -8.58 16.27
N GLN A 29 8.06 -8.84 17.35
CA GLN A 29 7.86 -10.04 18.18
C GLN A 29 6.81 -9.84 19.27
N SER A 30 6.51 -8.59 19.63
CA SER A 30 5.55 -8.26 20.68
C SER A 30 4.74 -7.01 20.33
N PHE A 31 3.52 -6.96 20.86
CA PHE A 31 2.63 -5.81 20.66
C PHE A 31 3.20 -4.52 21.25
N ASP A 32 3.88 -4.61 22.41
CA ASP A 32 4.50 -3.45 23.05
C ASP A 32 5.62 -2.85 22.18
N GLU A 33 6.45 -3.70 21.56
CA GLU A 33 7.45 -3.25 20.59
C GLU A 33 6.79 -2.55 19.38
N ALA A 34 5.75 -3.17 18.82
CA ALA A 34 5.00 -2.63 17.70
C ALA A 34 4.39 -1.25 18.02
N VAL A 35 3.73 -1.10 19.17
CA VAL A 35 3.14 0.16 19.66
C VAL A 35 4.21 1.23 19.87
N ALA A 36 5.34 0.88 20.49
CA ALA A 36 6.43 1.83 20.70
C ALA A 36 6.98 2.37 19.37
N LYS A 37 7.17 1.46 18.41
CA LYS A 37 7.63 1.77 17.04
C LYS A 37 6.61 2.54 16.22
N TRP A 38 5.31 2.25 16.38
CA TRP A 38 4.21 3.00 15.80
C TRP A 38 4.19 4.45 16.31
N ASN A 39 4.17 4.64 17.63
CA ASN A 39 4.14 5.96 18.26
C ASN A 39 5.38 6.81 17.92
N MET A 40 6.56 6.20 17.78
CA MET A 40 7.75 6.89 17.31
C MET A 40 7.61 7.38 15.87
N ARG A 41 7.03 6.57 14.99
CA ARG A 41 6.87 6.89 13.55
C ARG A 41 5.77 7.92 13.31
N LEU A 42 4.68 7.86 14.07
CA LEU A 42 3.58 8.84 14.00
C LEU A 42 4.07 10.29 14.17
N LYS A 43 5.08 10.54 15.01
CA LYS A 43 5.66 11.87 15.23
C LYS A 43 6.32 12.50 14.01
N ARG A 44 6.57 11.72 12.96
CA ARG A 44 7.25 12.16 11.72
C ARG A 44 6.28 12.28 10.55
N VAL A 45 4.99 12.00 10.77
CA VAL A 45 3.97 12.13 9.73
C VAL A 45 3.68 13.60 9.52
N ASP A 46 3.88 14.03 8.28
CA ASP A 46 3.50 15.35 7.78
C ASP A 46 2.41 15.14 6.74
N LEU A 47 1.17 15.46 7.10
CA LEU A 47 0.01 15.25 6.21
C LEU A 47 -0.03 16.27 5.07
N ASP A 48 0.62 17.43 5.22
CA ASP A 48 0.74 18.43 4.16
C ASP A 48 1.69 17.96 3.04
N ASN A 49 2.54 16.97 3.34
CA ASN A 49 3.49 16.35 2.42
C ASN A 49 3.40 14.81 2.44
N ALA A 50 2.19 14.27 2.62
CA ALA A 50 1.95 12.83 2.61
C ALA A 50 1.66 12.29 1.21
N PHE A 51 2.07 11.05 0.98
CA PHE A 51 1.78 10.27 -0.23
C PHE A 51 1.09 8.98 0.18
N PHE A 52 -0.04 8.67 -0.45
CA PHE A 52 -0.86 7.50 -0.13
C PHE A 52 -0.72 6.46 -1.23
N VAL A 53 -0.38 5.23 -0.83
CA VAL A 53 -0.18 4.12 -1.75
C VAL A 53 -1.03 2.96 -1.29
N MET A 54 -1.84 2.42 -2.18
CA MET A 54 -2.70 1.26 -1.95
C MET A 54 -2.45 0.18 -3.01
N THR A 55 -2.80 -1.06 -2.69
CA THR A 55 -2.81 -2.17 -3.65
C THR A 55 -4.19 -2.82 -3.60
N GLU A 56 -4.80 -3.07 -4.77
CA GLU A 56 -6.03 -3.86 -4.89
C GLU A 56 -5.72 -5.33 -4.51
N ARG A 57 -5.78 -5.60 -3.20
CA ARG A 57 -5.46 -6.89 -2.55
C ARG A 57 -6.28 -7.09 -1.28
N ASP A 58 -6.26 -8.32 -0.79
CA ASP A 58 -6.76 -8.71 0.53
C ASP A 58 -8.26 -8.44 0.67
N GLY A 59 -9.02 -8.72 -0.41
CA GLY A 59 -10.46 -8.49 -0.46
C GLY A 59 -10.88 -7.06 -0.79
N CYS A 60 -9.95 -6.22 -1.28
CA CYS A 60 -10.25 -4.88 -1.77
C CYS A 60 -11.35 -4.92 -2.83
N THR A 61 -12.43 -4.21 -2.58
CA THR A 61 -13.58 -4.13 -3.47
C THR A 61 -13.46 -2.94 -4.42
N TYR A 62 -14.26 -2.95 -5.50
CA TYR A 62 -14.35 -1.78 -6.38
C TYR A 62 -14.83 -0.53 -5.63
N ASP A 63 -15.73 -0.67 -4.67
CA ASP A 63 -16.20 0.46 -3.85
C ASP A 63 -15.08 1.05 -2.99
N ASP A 64 -14.14 0.22 -2.50
CA ASP A 64 -12.95 0.68 -1.79
C ASP A 64 -12.03 1.49 -2.71
N LEU A 65 -11.89 1.09 -3.98
CA LEU A 65 -11.11 1.84 -4.97
C LEU A 65 -11.73 3.22 -5.22
N ILE A 66 -13.06 3.28 -5.36
CA ILE A 66 -13.79 4.54 -5.53
C ILE A 66 -13.69 5.40 -4.25
N ALA A 67 -13.80 4.80 -3.06
CA ALA A 67 -13.63 5.52 -1.81
C ALA A 67 -12.23 6.11 -1.68
N PHE A 68 -11.19 5.34 -2.03
CA PHE A 68 -9.80 5.78 -2.04
C PHE A 68 -9.57 6.94 -3.03
N ASP A 69 -10.14 6.85 -4.24
CA ASP A 69 -10.03 7.90 -5.26
C ASP A 69 -10.69 9.22 -4.83
N ASN A 70 -11.76 9.14 -4.06
CA ASN A 70 -12.49 10.29 -3.54
C ASN A 70 -11.87 10.91 -2.28
N LEU A 71 -10.84 10.31 -1.69
CA LEU A 71 -10.16 10.90 -0.53
C LEU A 71 -9.62 12.30 -0.89
N PRO A 72 -9.68 13.29 0.02
CA PRO A 72 -9.28 14.68 -0.24
C PRO A 72 -7.75 14.88 -0.26
N TYR A 73 -7.00 13.88 -0.72
CA TYR A 73 -5.56 13.91 -0.87
C TYR A 73 -5.18 13.94 -2.35
N GLN A 74 -4.28 14.84 -2.72
CA GLN A 74 -3.81 14.97 -4.10
C GLN A 74 -2.87 13.81 -4.49
N ASN A 75 -1.94 13.48 -3.58
CA ASN A 75 -0.85 12.56 -3.86
C ASN A 75 -1.23 11.14 -3.46
N LYS A 76 -2.00 10.46 -4.31
CA LYS A 76 -2.45 9.10 -4.05
C LYS A 76 -2.41 8.21 -5.29
N VAL A 77 -2.06 6.95 -5.09
CA VAL A 77 -2.02 5.92 -6.14
C VAL A 77 -2.50 4.59 -5.57
N VAL A 78 -3.29 3.86 -6.37
CA VAL A 78 -3.66 2.47 -6.12
C VAL A 78 -3.18 1.59 -7.26
N PHE A 79 -2.45 0.54 -6.94
CA PHE A 79 -2.06 -0.48 -7.91
C PHE A 79 -3.21 -1.44 -8.15
N VAL A 80 -3.63 -1.59 -9.41
CA VAL A 80 -4.83 -2.35 -9.79
C VAL A 80 -4.51 -3.51 -10.74
N SER A 81 -5.37 -4.52 -10.70
CA SER A 81 -5.28 -5.80 -11.40
C SER A 81 -5.62 -5.71 -12.89
N LYS A 82 -6.31 -4.64 -13.29
CA LYS A 82 -6.78 -4.38 -14.65
C LYS A 82 -6.86 -2.87 -14.91
N PRO A 83 -6.90 -2.41 -16.18
CA PRO A 83 -7.13 -1.01 -16.50
C PRO A 83 -8.46 -0.50 -15.93
N MET A 84 -8.42 0.66 -15.25
CA MET A 84 -9.58 1.35 -14.68
C MET A 84 -9.46 2.86 -14.96
N PRO A 85 -9.63 3.31 -16.22
CA PRO A 85 -9.43 4.70 -16.62
C PRO A 85 -10.36 5.71 -15.93
N GLU A 86 -11.45 5.24 -15.34
CA GLU A 86 -12.40 6.03 -14.55
C GLU A 86 -11.90 6.39 -13.15
N ILE A 87 -10.86 5.71 -12.65
CA ILE A 87 -10.27 5.95 -11.32
C ILE A 87 -8.97 6.70 -11.50
N SER A 88 -8.92 7.96 -11.07
CA SER A 88 -7.78 8.85 -11.35
C SER A 88 -6.49 8.40 -10.66
N SER A 89 -6.61 7.78 -9.49
CA SER A 89 -5.51 7.23 -8.71
C SER A 89 -5.07 5.83 -9.15
N ALA A 90 -5.75 5.18 -10.11
CA ALA A 90 -5.40 3.83 -10.52
C ALA A 90 -4.14 3.78 -11.39
N PHE A 91 -3.20 2.91 -11.02
CA PHE A 91 -2.05 2.54 -11.81
C PHE A 91 -2.09 1.05 -12.16
N TYR A 92 -2.20 0.77 -13.44
CA TYR A 92 -2.12 -0.56 -14.00
C TYR A 92 -0.81 -0.73 -14.78
N ASP A 93 -0.14 -1.85 -14.57
CA ASP A 93 0.96 -2.30 -15.43
C ASP A 93 0.73 -3.76 -15.83
N PRO A 94 0.85 -4.12 -17.13
CA PRO A 94 0.61 -5.48 -17.59
C PRO A 94 1.62 -6.52 -17.09
N SER A 95 2.74 -6.09 -16.49
CA SER A 95 3.70 -6.99 -15.83
C SER A 95 3.28 -7.39 -14.43
N PHE A 96 2.29 -6.73 -13.82
CA PHE A 96 1.87 -7.07 -12.46
C PHE A 96 1.38 -8.52 -12.38
N PRO A 97 1.88 -9.31 -11.41
CA PRO A 97 1.31 -10.63 -11.15
C PRO A 97 -0.15 -10.46 -10.74
N ILE A 98 -1.03 -11.34 -11.20
CA ILE A 98 -2.45 -11.36 -10.83
C ILE A 98 -2.76 -12.69 -10.17
N GLU A 99 -3.31 -12.65 -8.97
CA GLU A 99 -3.61 -13.83 -8.16
C GLU A 99 -5.06 -13.74 -7.67
N ALA A 100 -5.87 -14.77 -7.99
CA ALA A 100 -7.29 -14.82 -7.64
C ALA A 100 -8.13 -13.57 -8.05
N GLY A 101 -7.70 -12.83 -9.07
CA GLY A 101 -8.37 -11.62 -9.54
C GLY A 101 -7.89 -10.31 -8.88
N GLU A 102 -6.89 -10.39 -8.01
CA GLU A 102 -6.27 -9.26 -7.32
C GLU A 102 -4.81 -9.09 -7.76
N VAL A 103 -4.18 -7.98 -7.36
CA VAL A 103 -2.76 -7.73 -7.64
C VAL A 103 -1.89 -8.63 -6.76
N GLY A 104 -1.07 -9.51 -7.34
CA GLY A 104 -0.10 -10.35 -6.61
C GLY A 104 1.03 -9.53 -5.94
N VAL A 105 1.98 -10.21 -5.29
CA VAL A 105 3.03 -9.56 -4.48
C VAL A 105 3.97 -8.67 -5.31
N LEU A 106 3.74 -7.36 -5.30
CA LEU A 106 4.50 -6.42 -6.15
C LEU A 106 5.95 -6.17 -5.69
N SER A 107 6.28 -6.52 -4.45
CA SER A 107 7.65 -6.44 -3.92
C SER A 107 8.57 -7.54 -4.45
N ASP A 108 8.02 -8.54 -5.13
CA ASP A 108 8.81 -9.62 -5.70
C ASP A 108 9.61 -9.17 -6.93
N TYR A 109 10.71 -9.86 -7.17
CA TYR A 109 11.56 -9.61 -8.32
C TYR A 109 10.91 -10.12 -9.61
N THR A 110 11.03 -9.34 -10.67
CA THR A 110 10.49 -9.70 -12.00
C THR A 110 11.25 -10.84 -12.66
N SER A 111 12.49 -11.09 -12.24
CA SER A 111 13.26 -12.27 -12.63
C SER A 111 14.35 -12.60 -11.60
N LYS A 112 14.82 -13.85 -11.61
CA LYS A 112 15.92 -14.30 -10.73
C LYS A 112 17.27 -13.63 -11.00
N LEU A 113 17.41 -12.94 -12.14
CA LEU A 113 18.65 -12.31 -12.60
C LEU A 113 18.61 -10.78 -12.51
N SER A 114 17.45 -10.21 -12.19
CA SER A 114 17.22 -8.78 -12.15
C SER A 114 16.95 -8.33 -10.72
N GLY A 115 17.57 -7.22 -10.30
CA GLY A 115 17.21 -6.54 -9.06
C GLY A 115 15.91 -5.74 -9.14
N ARG A 116 15.21 -5.75 -10.29
CA ARG A 116 13.95 -5.03 -10.49
C ARG A 116 12.78 -5.78 -9.87
N ARG A 117 11.92 -5.04 -9.19
CA ARG A 117 10.63 -5.50 -8.65
C ARG A 117 9.48 -5.04 -9.54
N TYR A 118 8.31 -5.64 -9.39
CA TYR A 118 7.12 -5.16 -10.12
C TYR A 118 6.78 -3.71 -9.76
N LEU A 119 6.93 -3.31 -8.49
CA LEU A 119 6.78 -1.91 -8.08
C LEU A 119 7.66 -0.93 -8.86
N ASP A 120 8.80 -1.36 -9.43
CA ASP A 120 9.69 -0.47 -10.19
C ASP A 120 9.10 -0.01 -11.52
N ALA A 121 7.97 -0.58 -11.97
CA ALA A 121 7.22 -0.07 -13.12
C ALA A 121 6.64 1.33 -12.87
N PHE A 122 6.41 1.70 -11.62
CA PHE A 122 5.88 3.01 -11.24
C PHE A 122 6.98 4.08 -11.13
N ASP A 123 6.68 5.29 -11.61
CA ASP A 123 7.59 6.43 -11.49
C ASP A 123 7.47 7.12 -10.12
N TYR A 124 8.09 6.52 -9.10
CA TYR A 124 8.15 7.13 -7.77
C TYR A 124 8.84 8.49 -7.76
N VAL A 125 9.82 8.74 -8.64
CA VAL A 125 10.54 10.02 -8.65
C VAL A 125 9.62 11.12 -9.16
N GLY A 126 8.93 10.89 -10.27
CA GLY A 126 7.91 11.82 -10.76
C GLY A 126 6.79 12.02 -9.75
N PHE A 127 6.25 10.93 -9.20
CA PHE A 127 5.17 10.98 -8.22
C PHE A 127 5.53 11.83 -7.01
N LEU A 128 6.70 11.60 -6.40
CA LEU A 128 7.16 12.36 -5.23
C LEU A 128 7.49 13.83 -5.53
N ASN A 129 7.69 14.18 -6.81
CA ASN A 129 7.90 15.57 -7.26
C ASN A 129 6.60 16.24 -7.76
N GLY A 130 5.44 15.57 -7.67
CA GLY A 130 4.15 16.14 -8.05
C GLY A 130 3.73 15.94 -9.50
N ASP A 131 4.40 15.06 -10.25
CA ASP A 131 4.06 14.77 -11.66
C ASP A 131 2.85 13.82 -11.82
N GLY A 132 2.27 13.37 -10.70
CA GLY A 132 1.11 12.47 -10.68
C GLY A 132 1.44 11.00 -10.96
N THR A 133 0.39 10.22 -11.24
CA THR A 133 0.46 8.77 -11.44
C THR A 133 0.87 8.44 -12.88
N ARG A 134 2.07 7.88 -13.07
CA ARG A 134 2.56 7.49 -14.40
C ARG A 134 3.55 6.32 -14.36
N ALA A 135 3.73 5.68 -15.50
CA ALA A 135 4.72 4.61 -15.68
C ALA A 135 6.14 5.20 -15.74
N ARG A 136 7.12 4.43 -15.28
CA ARG A 136 8.53 4.80 -15.39
C ARG A 136 8.92 4.87 -16.86
N SER A 137 9.46 6.01 -17.27
CA SER A 137 10.09 6.13 -18.59
C SER A 137 11.35 5.27 -18.64
N LEU A 138 11.48 4.41 -19.65
CA LEU A 138 12.71 3.67 -19.89
C LEU A 138 13.77 4.66 -20.39
N SER A 139 14.71 5.03 -19.53
CA SER A 139 15.95 5.73 -19.90
C SER A 139 16.99 4.74 -20.43
#